data_AF-A0A2R6MFV2-F1
#
_entry.id   AF-A0A2R6MFV2-F1
#
_cell.length_a   1.000
_cell.length_b   1.000
_cell.length_c   1.000
_cell.angle_alpha   90.00
_cell.angle_beta   90.00
_cell.angle_gamma   90.00
#
_symmetry.space_group_name_H-M   'P 1'
#
loop_
_entity.id
_entity.type
_entity.pdbx_description
1 polymer ?
#
loop_
_entity_poly.entity_id
_entity_poly.type
_entity_poly.pdbx_seq_one_letter_code
_entity_poly.pdbx_strand_id
1 'polypeptide(L)' 'YRPERHESAEYLHTLNGSGLAVPRVMVAVMEYYQNDDGTVTVPEPLRPYMGGQEVIEGTEKLGESAVGAGDRE' A
#
# COMPACT_ATOMS: atom_id res chain seq x y z
N TYR A 1 5.13 34.61 -11.25
CA TYR A 1 5.17 35.85 -12.04
C TYR A 1 4.67 36.96 -11.13
N ARG A 2 5.40 38.08 -11.01
CA ARG A 2 4.94 39.23 -10.22
C ARG A 2 4.59 40.32 -11.24
N PRO A 3 3.32 40.74 -11.35
CA PRO A 3 2.97 41.83 -12.25
C PRO A 3 3.64 43.14 -11.79
N GLU A 4 3.74 44.13 -12.68
CA GLU A 4 4.45 45.38 -12.42
C GLU A 4 3.85 46.13 -11.22
N ARG A 5 4.62 47.04 -10.61
CA ARG A 5 4.11 47.84 -9.50
C ARG A 5 2.89 48.63 -9.98
N HIS A 6 1.77 48.49 -9.25
CA HIS A 6 0.44 49.07 -9.50
C HIS A 6 -0.51 48.25 -10.40
N GLU A 7 -0.13 47.05 -10.83
CA GLU A 7 -1.07 46.10 -11.42
C GLU A 7 -1.82 45.28 -10.36
N SER A 8 -3.05 44.88 -10.70
CA SER A 8 -3.85 43.98 -9.87
C SER A 8 -3.24 42.58 -9.88
N ALA A 9 -3.25 41.90 -8.74
CA ALA A 9 -2.76 40.54 -8.64
C ALA A 9 -3.61 39.57 -9.50
N GLU A 10 -2.94 38.67 -10.22
CA GLU A 10 -3.59 37.61 -10.98
C GLU A 10 -3.87 36.38 -10.09
N TYR A 11 -4.92 35.61 -10.44
CA TYR A 11 -5.21 34.35 -9.76
C TYR A 11 -4.16 33.29 -10.07
N LEU A 12 -3.78 32.51 -9.06
CA LEU A 12 -2.89 31.36 -9.24
C LEU A 12 -3.65 30.15 -9.78
N HIS A 13 -3.02 29.41 -10.69
CA HIS A 13 -3.45 28.05 -11.01
C HIS A 13 -3.11 27.12 -9.84
N THR A 14 -4.03 26.21 -9.53
CA THR A 14 -3.84 25.19 -8.48
C THR A 14 -3.82 23.80 -9.11
N LEU A 15 -3.01 22.92 -8.52
CA LEU A 15 -2.93 21.50 -8.86
C LEU A 15 -3.07 20.70 -7.57
N ASN A 16 -3.66 19.51 -7.68
CA ASN A 16 -3.73 18.56 -6.58
C ASN A 16 -3.47 17.14 -7.10
N GLY A 17 -3.00 16.28 -6.21
CA GLY A 17 -2.77 14.87 -6.45
C GLY A 17 -2.67 14.16 -5.10
N SER A 18 -3.10 12.89 -5.05
CA SER A 18 -2.99 12.11 -3.83
C SER A 18 -1.53 11.78 -3.53
N GLY A 19 -1.06 12.08 -2.31
CA GLY A 19 0.26 11.63 -1.85
C GLY A 19 0.28 10.13 -1.54
N LEU A 20 -0.68 9.67 -0.74
CA LEU A 20 -0.88 8.24 -0.45
C LEU A 20 -2.32 7.98 0.02
N ALA A 21 -3.07 7.18 -0.72
CA ALA A 21 -4.40 6.73 -0.29
C ALA A 21 -4.27 5.48 0.58
N VAL A 22 -3.96 5.65 1.87
CA VAL A 22 -3.58 4.57 2.81
C VAL A 22 -4.47 3.33 2.72
N PRO A 23 -5.82 3.42 2.73
CA PRO A 23 -6.66 2.22 2.68
C PRO A 23 -6.48 1.42 1.38
N ARG A 24 -6.32 2.10 0.23
CA ARG A 24 -6.15 1.45 -1.07
C ARG A 24 -4.77 0.81 -1.20
N VAL A 25 -3.75 1.50 -0.71
CA VAL A 25 -2.37 1.01 -0.76
C VAL A 25 -2.19 -0.19 0.16
N MET A 26 -2.84 -0.20 1.34
CA MET A 26 -2.80 -1.35 2.24
C MET A 26 -3.33 -2.62 1.55
N VAL A 27 -4.50 -2.53 0.90
CA VAL A 27 -5.08 -3.67 0.17
C VAL A 27 -4.16 -4.14 -0.96
N ALA A 28 -3.64 -3.20 -1.77
CA ALA A 28 -2.72 -3.54 -2.86
C ALA A 28 -1.42 -4.22 -2.38
N VAL A 29 -0.88 -3.79 -1.24
CA VAL A 29 0.30 -4.43 -0.63
C VAL A 29 -0.05 -5.83 -0.15
N MET A 30 -1.19 -6.01 0.54
CA MET A 30 -1.63 -7.33 1.00
C MET A 30 -1.87 -8.30 -0.16
N GLU A 31 -2.50 -7.87 -1.24
CA GLU A 31 -2.79 -8.72 -2.41
C GLU A 31 -1.53 -9.07 -3.22
N TYR A 32 -0.67 -8.09 -3.50
CA TYR A 32 0.48 -8.30 -4.38
C TYR A 32 1.63 -9.05 -3.70
N TYR A 33 1.76 -8.92 -2.38
CA TYR A 33 2.84 -9.55 -1.60
C TYR A 33 2.36 -10.74 -0.76
N GLN A 34 1.15 -11.26 -0.99
CA GLN A 34 0.70 -12.50 -0.38
C GLN A 34 1.48 -13.69 -0.93
N ASN A 35 1.93 -14.56 -0.03
CA ASN A 35 2.59 -15.82 -0.34
C ASN A 35 1.58 -16.98 -0.31
N ASP A 36 1.93 -18.12 -0.92
CA ASP A 36 1.08 -19.33 -1.00
C ASP A 36 0.74 -19.96 0.36
N ASP A 37 1.53 -19.65 1.39
CA ASP A 37 1.31 -20.07 2.77
C ASP A 37 0.38 -19.12 3.55
N GLY A 38 -0.04 -18.00 2.94
CA GLY A 38 -0.92 -17.00 3.53
C GLY A 38 -0.19 -15.87 4.27
N THR A 39 1.14 -15.92 4.36
CA THR A 39 1.94 -14.79 4.87
C THR A 39 2.00 -13.65 3.85
N VAL A 40 2.41 -12.46 4.28
CA VAL A 40 2.64 -11.32 3.37
C VAL A 40 4.08 -10.84 3.51
N THR A 41 4.83 -10.84 2.41
CA THR A 41 6.19 -10.28 2.40
C THR A 41 6.14 -8.75 2.52
N VAL A 42 6.87 -8.19 3.48
CA VAL A 42 6.97 -6.73 3.63
C VAL A 42 7.88 -6.18 2.53
N PRO A 43 7.41 -5.23 1.70
CA PRO A 43 8.23 -4.55 0.70
C PRO A 43 9.48 -3.94 1.35
N GLU A 44 10.65 -4.13 0.73
CA GLU A 44 11.92 -3.64 1.26
C GLU A 44 11.90 -2.17 1.71
N PRO A 45 11.28 -1.22 0.97
CA PRO A 45 11.21 0.18 1.41
C PRO A 45 10.39 0.42 2.68
N LEU A 46 9.50 -0.50 3.06
CA LEU A 46 8.64 -0.37 4.24
C LEU A 46 9.28 -0.94 5.51
N ARG A 47 10.25 -1.86 5.39
CA ARG A 47 10.90 -2.54 6.53
C ARG A 47 11.48 -1.59 7.58
N PRO A 48 12.15 -0.45 7.23
CA PRO A 48 12.65 0.50 8.22
C PRO A 48 11.56 1.13 9.10
N TYR A 49 10.33 1.22 8.57
CA TYR A 49 9.17 1.74 9.29
C TYR A 49 8.44 0.67 10.12
N MET A 50 8.81 -0.60 9.95
CA MET A 50 8.22 -1.76 10.62
C MET A 50 9.21 -2.48 11.55
N GLY A 51 10.24 -1.78 12.04
CA GLY A 51 11.23 -2.36 12.95
C GLY A 51 12.11 -3.45 12.32
N GLY A 52 12.27 -3.43 11.00
CA GLY A 52 13.00 -4.46 10.25
C GLY A 52 12.21 -5.72 9.95
N GLN A 53 10.89 -5.75 10.25
CA GLN A 53 10.03 -6.89 9.94
C GLN A 53 9.99 -7.17 8.44
N GLU A 54 10.25 -8.42 8.05
CA GLU A 54 10.31 -8.84 6.65
C GLU A 54 9.05 -9.57 6.17
N VAL A 55 8.28 -10.13 7.10
CA VAL A 55 7.07 -10.92 6.81
C VAL A 55 5.99 -10.58 7.84
N ILE A 56 4.75 -10.49 7.38
CA ILE A 56 3.54 -10.46 8.23
C ILE A 56 2.98 -11.88 8.24
N GLU A 57 2.86 -12.46 9.44
CA GLU A 57 2.31 -13.79 9.62
C GLU A 57 0.85 -13.86 9.16
N GLY A 58 0.53 -14.91 8.42
CA GLY A 58 -0.85 -15.24 8.05
C GLY A 58 -1.61 -15.81 9.24
N THR A 59 -2.94 -15.72 9.17
CA THR A 59 -3.81 -16.59 9.98
C THR A 59 -3.97 -17.94 9.30
N GLU A 60 -4.62 -18.92 9.95
CA GLU A 60 -4.98 -20.18 9.31
C GLU A 60 -5.62 -19.94 7.92
N LYS A 61 -5.36 -20.86 6.98
CA LYS A 61 -5.90 -20.76 5.62
C LYS A 61 -7.43 -20.77 5.68
N LEU A 62 -8.07 -19.80 5.03
CA LEU A 62 -9.53 -19.64 5.00
C LEU A 62 -10.01 -19.53 3.56
N GLY A 63 -11.20 -20.09 3.27
CA GLY A 63 -11.82 -19.98 1.95
C GLY A 63 -11.17 -20.87 0.89
N GLU A 64 -11.07 -20.39 -0.35
CA GLU A 64 -10.59 -21.17 -1.51
C GLU A 64 -9.14 -21.65 -1.35
N SER A 65 -8.29 -20.91 -0.62
CA SER A 65 -6.90 -21.31 -0.33
C SER A 65 -6.77 -22.46 0.65
N ALA A 66 -7.84 -22.79 1.40
CA ALA A 66 -7.94 -23.97 2.24
C ALA A 66 -8.48 -25.20 1.49
N VAL A 67 -9.10 -25.00 0.32
CA VAL A 67 -9.71 -26.08 -0.47
C VAL A 67 -8.60 -26.90 -1.13
N GLY A 68 -8.34 -28.09 -0.59
CA GLY A 68 -7.30 -29.01 -1.06
C GLY A 68 -6.10 -29.16 -0.13
N ALA A 69 -6.05 -28.43 0.97
CA ALA A 69 -5.05 -28.59 2.03
C ALA A 69 -5.36 -29.73 3.02
N GLY A 70 -6.53 -30.38 2.88
CA GLY A 70 -6.84 -31.58 3.64
C GLY A 70 -6.00 -32.76 3.16
N ASP A 71 -5.38 -33.46 4.11
CA ASP A 71 -4.79 -34.79 3.86
C ASP A 71 -5.85 -35.66 3.18
N ARG A 72 -5.57 -36.05 1.93
CA ARG A 72 -6.30 -37.13 1.28
C ARG A 72 -5.79 -38.42 1.92
N GLU A 73 -6.49 -38.93 2.94
CA GLU A 73 -6.45 -40.36 3.25
C GLU A 73 -6.99 -41.18 2.07
#